data_AF-A0A7V9QES8-F1
#
_entry.id   AF-A0A7V9QES8-F1
#
_cell.length_a   1.000
_cell.length_b   1.000
_cell.length_c   1.000
_cell.angle_alpha   90.00
_cell.angle_beta   90.00
_cell.angle_gamma   90.00
#
_symmetry.space_group_name_H-M   'P 1'
#
loop_
_entity.id
_entity.type
_entity.pdbx_description
1 polymer ?
#
loop_
_entity_poly.entity_id
_entity_poly.type
_entity_poly.pdbx_seq_one_letter_code
_entity_poly.pdbx_strand_id
1 'polypeptide(L)'
;MSRSPLPFLGALTLSLLLAAGCGGSQQDDLVVLDTPPAGDSPAMASETAVEPQADALQTRLVSHMTRARTMGVGDFRQAWPQHSALVTEMLEDCRQMMRQMGMTPPRQFTSVETALETDLTRIPSLDDAALRSLLPDHLDRVQTVIEMRQEMMDDM
;
A
#
# COMPACT_ATOMS: atom_id res chain seq x y z
N MET A 1 36.15 31.23 19.97
CA MET A 1 35.84 32.31 19.01
C MET A 1 36.54 31.99 17.70
N SER A 2 35.80 31.66 16.65
CA SER A 2 36.15 31.90 15.24
C SER A 2 34.93 31.54 14.41
N ARG A 3 34.26 32.59 13.93
CA ARG A 3 33.16 32.56 12.97
C ARG A 3 33.77 32.63 11.57
N SER A 4 33.20 31.89 10.63
CA SER A 4 33.27 32.23 9.21
C SER A 4 31.88 32.13 8.57
N PRO A 5 31.52 33.01 7.60
CA PRO A 5 30.15 33.18 7.11
C PRO A 5 29.91 32.65 5.67
N LEU A 6 28.62 32.35 5.38
CA LEU A 6 27.77 32.53 4.16
C LEU A 6 28.44 32.88 2.80
N PRO A 7 27.89 32.55 1.60
CA PRO A 7 26.48 32.87 1.26
C PRO A 7 25.73 32.13 0.09
N PHE A 8 24.41 32.40 0.05
CA PHE A 8 23.56 32.77 -1.11
C PHE A 8 23.14 31.79 -2.25
N LEU A 9 21.81 31.74 -2.39
CA LEU A 9 20.95 31.89 -3.59
C LEU A 9 20.99 30.91 -4.79
N GLY A 10 19.80 30.39 -5.12
CA GLY A 10 19.44 29.84 -6.44
C GLY A 10 18.00 29.31 -6.41
N ALA A 11 17.01 30.17 -6.62
CA ALA A 11 16.34 30.45 -7.89
C ALA A 11 15.22 29.43 -8.24
N LEU A 12 13.99 29.92 -8.10
CA LEU A 12 12.72 29.37 -8.57
C LEU A 12 12.75 29.12 -10.09
N THR A 13 12.31 27.95 -10.54
CA THR A 13 11.77 27.77 -11.91
C THR A 13 10.47 27.00 -11.86
N LEU A 14 9.38 27.75 -11.99
CA LEU A 14 8.03 27.32 -12.27
C LEU A 14 7.98 26.82 -13.72
N SER A 15 7.44 25.62 -13.97
CA SER A 15 7.07 25.20 -15.32
C SER A 15 5.69 24.56 -15.29
N LEU A 16 4.75 25.32 -15.83
CA LEU A 16 3.36 24.99 -16.08
C LEU A 16 3.26 24.59 -17.55
N LEU A 17 2.84 23.36 -17.86
CA LEU A 17 2.32 23.02 -19.19
C LEU A 17 1.04 22.19 -19.04
N LEU A 18 -0.07 22.82 -19.42
CA LEU A 18 -1.33 22.16 -19.81
C LEU A 18 -1.15 21.52 -21.19
N ALA A 19 -1.70 20.32 -21.39
CA ALA A 19 -2.11 19.86 -22.70
C ALA A 19 -3.42 19.07 -22.58
N ALA A 20 -4.39 19.49 -23.39
CA ALA A 20 -5.73 18.97 -23.53
C ALA A 20 -5.75 17.73 -24.43
N GLY A 21 -6.75 16.86 -24.24
CA GLY A 21 -7.06 15.75 -25.14
C GLY A 21 -8.50 15.28 -24.94
N CYS A 22 -9.40 15.74 -25.80
CA CYS A 22 -10.80 15.35 -25.89
C CYS A 22 -10.98 14.22 -26.91
N GLY A 23 -11.85 13.25 -26.59
CA GLY A 23 -12.83 12.73 -27.55
C GLY A 23 -12.43 11.53 -28.42
N GLY A 24 -13.32 10.54 -28.46
CA GLY A 24 -13.35 9.52 -29.51
C GLY A 24 -14.11 8.25 -29.14
N SER A 25 -15.44 8.28 -29.31
CA SER A 25 -16.37 7.16 -29.14
C SER A 25 -16.08 6.00 -30.09
N GLN A 26 -16.14 4.77 -29.59
CA GLN A 26 -16.18 3.54 -30.41
C GLN A 26 -17.44 2.76 -30.01
N GLN A 27 -18.49 2.91 -30.80
CA GLN A 27 -19.68 2.04 -30.80
C GLN A 27 -19.52 1.13 -32.01
N ASP A 28 -19.22 -0.14 -31.75
CA ASP A 28 -19.29 -1.20 -32.75
C ASP A 28 -20.64 -1.91 -32.59
N ASP A 29 -21.42 -1.86 -33.66
CA ASP A 29 -22.70 -2.53 -33.86
C ASP A 29 -22.44 -3.91 -34.47
N LEU A 30 -22.91 -4.98 -33.83
CA LEU A 30 -23.03 -6.30 -34.46
C LEU A 30 -24.10 -7.17 -33.78
N VAL A 31 -25.35 -6.89 -34.16
CA VAL A 31 -26.31 -7.84 -34.78
C VAL A 31 -26.10 -9.35 -34.50
N VAL A 32 -27.03 -9.88 -33.67
CA VAL A 32 -27.91 -11.05 -33.94
C VAL A 32 -27.46 -12.51 -33.64
N LEU A 33 -28.37 -13.13 -32.88
CA LEU A 33 -28.86 -14.52 -32.83
C LEU A 33 -28.06 -15.62 -32.12
N ASP A 34 -28.81 -16.25 -31.21
CA ASP A 34 -29.06 -17.69 -31.09
C ASP A 34 -28.63 -18.35 -29.77
N THR A 35 -29.62 -18.95 -29.13
CA THR A 35 -29.61 -19.75 -27.90
C THR A 35 -30.46 -20.99 -28.22
N PRO A 36 -30.29 -22.20 -27.64
CA PRO A 36 -29.13 -22.98 -27.14
C PRO A 36 -29.10 -24.41 -27.78
N PRO A 37 -28.36 -25.43 -27.29
CA PRO A 37 -28.85 -26.21 -26.13
C PRO A 37 -27.76 -26.69 -25.15
N ALA A 38 -28.24 -27.16 -23.99
CA ALA A 38 -27.51 -27.76 -22.89
C ALA A 38 -26.46 -28.80 -23.31
N GLY A 39 -25.24 -28.60 -22.82
CA GLY A 39 -24.19 -29.61 -22.79
C GLY A 39 -23.91 -29.98 -21.34
N ASP A 40 -24.35 -31.16 -20.94
CA ASP A 40 -23.82 -31.90 -19.80
C ASP A 40 -22.30 -32.04 -20.00
N SER A 41 -21.51 -31.40 -19.15
CA SER A 41 -20.08 -31.65 -19.05
C SER A 41 -19.69 -31.65 -17.57
N PRO A 42 -18.91 -32.64 -17.14
CA PRO A 42 -18.79 -33.03 -15.75
C PRO A 42 -18.21 -31.90 -14.90
N ALA A 43 -18.85 -31.70 -13.74
CA ALA A 43 -18.33 -30.95 -12.61
C ALA A 43 -16.99 -31.54 -12.16
N MET A 44 -15.88 -31.04 -12.71
CA MET A 44 -14.53 -31.38 -12.30
C MET A 44 -13.64 -30.15 -12.44
N ALA A 45 -13.63 -29.34 -11.39
CA ALA A 45 -12.50 -28.55 -10.87
C ALA A 45 -13.04 -27.41 -10.00
N SER A 46 -13.71 -27.75 -8.90
CA SER A 46 -13.71 -26.88 -7.73
C SER A 46 -12.36 -27.02 -7.02
N GLU A 47 -11.26 -26.70 -7.72
CA GLU A 47 -10.02 -26.30 -7.08
C GLU A 47 -10.08 -24.79 -7.00
N THR A 48 -10.86 -24.30 -6.04
CA THR A 48 -10.75 -22.93 -5.58
C THR A 48 -9.33 -22.81 -5.04
N ALA A 49 -8.39 -22.42 -5.90
CA ALA A 49 -7.06 -21.98 -5.48
C ALA A 49 -7.27 -20.71 -4.65
N VAL A 50 -7.43 -20.89 -3.34
CA VAL A 50 -7.61 -19.80 -2.37
C VAL A 50 -6.27 -19.06 -2.13
N GLU A 51 -5.16 -19.52 -2.72
CA GLU A 51 -3.81 -19.01 -2.42
C GLU A 51 -3.20 -17.85 -3.26
N PRO A 52 -3.77 -17.31 -4.37
CA PRO A 52 -3.08 -16.23 -5.08
C PRO A 52 -3.19 -14.86 -4.40
N GLN A 53 -4.05 -14.70 -3.39
CA GLN A 53 -4.39 -13.38 -2.84
C GLN A 53 -3.41 -12.90 -1.75
N ALA A 54 -2.95 -13.80 -0.87
CA ALA A 54 -1.99 -13.48 0.20
C ALA A 54 -0.63 -13.06 -0.37
N ASP A 55 -0.14 -13.79 -1.38
CA ASP A 55 1.12 -13.48 -2.08
C ASP A 55 1.05 -12.17 -2.86
N ALA A 56 -0.11 -11.86 -3.45
CA ALA A 56 -0.33 -10.62 -4.18
C ALA A 56 -0.31 -9.39 -3.26
N LEU A 57 -0.87 -9.49 -2.05
CA LEU A 57 -0.78 -8.41 -1.06
C LEU A 57 0.67 -8.19 -0.64
N GLN A 58 1.38 -9.25 -0.27
CA GLN A 58 2.78 -9.21 0.15
C GLN A 58 3.67 -8.53 -0.91
N THR A 59 3.55 -8.98 -2.16
CA THR A 59 4.36 -8.45 -3.27
C THR A 59 4.09 -6.97 -3.51
N ARG A 60 2.82 -6.56 -3.50
CA ARG A 60 2.42 -5.15 -3.66
C ARG A 60 2.97 -4.29 -2.52
N LEU A 61 2.87 -4.77 -1.28
CA LEU A 61 3.30 -4.04 -0.10
C LEU A 61 4.83 -3.88 -0.06
N VAL A 62 5.60 -4.94 -0.29
CA VAL A 62 7.07 -4.88 -0.32
C VAL A 62 7.57 -3.93 -1.41
N SER A 63 6.97 -4.01 -2.61
CA SER A 63 7.28 -3.09 -3.72
C SER A 63 6.96 -1.64 -3.35
N HIS A 64 5.79 -1.41 -2.74
CA HIS A 64 5.38 -0.09 -2.28
C HIS A 64 6.32 0.46 -1.20
N MET A 65 6.70 -0.35 -0.22
CA MET A 65 7.62 0.03 0.87
C MET A 65 9.02 0.35 0.37
N THR A 66 9.52 -0.43 -0.58
CA THR A 66 10.82 -0.17 -1.23
C THR A 66 10.82 1.20 -1.91
N ARG A 67 9.74 1.51 -2.64
CA ARG A 67 9.57 2.83 -3.26
C ARG A 67 9.47 3.92 -2.20
N ALA A 68 8.59 3.76 -1.21
CA ALA A 68 8.33 4.75 -0.16
C ALA A 68 9.59 5.17 0.60
N ARG A 69 10.52 4.24 0.87
CA ARG A 69 11.81 4.53 1.54
C ARG A 69 12.73 5.48 0.76
N THR A 70 12.58 5.51 -0.56
CA THR A 70 13.40 6.35 -1.46
C THR A 70 12.70 7.64 -1.89
N MET A 71 11.40 7.76 -1.63
CA MET A 71 10.59 8.90 -2.05
C MET A 71 10.84 10.14 -1.20
N GLY A 72 10.74 11.31 -1.82
CA GLY A 72 10.66 12.57 -1.10
C GLY A 72 9.32 12.71 -0.37
N VAL A 73 9.27 13.59 0.64
CA VAL A 73 8.06 13.88 1.43
C VAL A 73 6.87 14.30 0.56
N GLY A 74 7.12 15.09 -0.48
CA GLY A 74 6.07 15.54 -1.41
C GLY A 74 5.45 14.38 -2.19
N ASP A 75 6.28 13.49 -2.73
CA ASP A 75 5.81 12.32 -3.46
C ASP A 75 5.12 11.33 -2.51
N PHE A 76 5.66 11.15 -1.30
CA PHE A 76 5.04 10.30 -0.28
C PHE A 76 3.63 10.79 0.07
N ARG A 77 3.42 12.11 0.22
CA ARG A 77 2.08 12.68 0.43
C ARG A 77 1.12 12.40 -0.71
N GLN A 78 1.58 12.47 -1.96
CA GLN A 78 0.74 12.13 -3.11
C GLN A 78 0.36 10.64 -3.10
N ALA A 79 1.29 9.78 -2.69
CA ALA A 79 1.06 8.34 -2.54
C ALA A 79 0.36 7.95 -1.23
N TRP A 80 0.07 8.91 -0.35
CA TRP A 80 -0.45 8.63 1.00
C TRP A 80 -1.75 7.82 1.01
N PRO A 81 -2.79 8.15 0.21
CA PRO A 81 -4.03 7.38 0.23
C PRO A 81 -3.82 5.90 -0.11
N GLN A 82 -2.91 5.61 -1.06
CA GLN A 82 -2.55 4.25 -1.42
C GLN A 82 -1.76 3.57 -0.29
N HIS A 83 -0.80 4.27 0.31
CA HIS A 83 -0.01 3.75 1.43
C HIS A 83 -0.91 3.38 2.62
N SER A 84 -1.81 4.28 3.02
CA SER A 84 -2.71 4.04 4.16
C SER A 84 -3.64 2.85 3.93
N ALA A 85 -4.14 2.67 2.70
CA ALA A 85 -4.98 1.54 2.36
C ALA A 85 -4.22 0.21 2.48
N LEU A 86 -3.00 0.14 1.94
CA LEU A 86 -2.15 -1.05 2.01
C LEU A 86 -1.76 -1.44 3.45
N VAL A 87 -1.41 -0.44 4.28
CA VAL A 87 -1.08 -0.70 5.69
C VAL A 87 -2.31 -1.19 6.46
N THR A 88 -3.49 -0.61 6.20
CA THR A 88 -4.75 -1.04 6.84
C THR A 88 -5.13 -2.46 6.42
N GLU A 89 -5.02 -2.78 5.13
CA GLU A 89 -5.27 -4.13 4.59
C GLU A 89 -4.33 -5.16 5.22
N MET A 90 -3.03 -4.85 5.32
CA MET A 90 -2.04 -5.71 5.98
C MET A 90 -2.37 -5.96 7.46
N LEU A 91 -2.75 -4.92 8.22
CA LEU A 91 -3.09 -5.06 9.64
C LEU A 91 -4.31 -5.98 9.82
N GLU A 92 -5.35 -5.82 8.99
CA GLU A 92 -6.53 -6.69 9.07
C GLU A 92 -6.21 -8.12 8.67
N ASP A 93 -5.40 -8.32 7.63
CA ASP A 93 -4.93 -9.65 7.22
C ASP A 93 -4.16 -10.35 8.36
N CYS A 94 -3.24 -9.64 9.03
CA CYS A 94 -2.52 -10.18 10.19
C CYS A 94 -3.46 -10.56 11.33
N ARG A 95 -4.46 -9.72 11.65
CA ARG A 95 -5.48 -10.04 12.65
C ARG A 95 -6.26 -11.29 12.26
N GLN A 96 -6.63 -11.40 10.99
CA GLN A 96 -7.38 -12.53 10.47
C GLN A 96 -6.60 -13.84 10.56
N MET A 97 -5.33 -13.84 10.17
CA MET A 97 -4.44 -15.01 10.29
C MET A 97 -4.29 -15.46 11.75
N MET A 98 -4.03 -14.53 12.68
CA MET A 98 -3.95 -14.88 14.11
C MET A 98 -5.26 -15.51 14.62
N ARG A 99 -6.42 -14.97 14.23
CA ARG A 99 -7.73 -15.55 14.58
C ARG A 99 -7.91 -16.95 14.00
N GLN A 100 -7.50 -17.17 12.75
CA GLN A 100 -7.62 -18.47 12.07
C GLN A 100 -6.72 -19.54 12.69
N MET A 101 -5.52 -19.16 13.14
CA MET A 101 -4.59 -20.04 13.84
C MET A 101 -4.93 -20.24 15.33
N GLY A 102 -5.99 -19.60 15.83
CA GLY A 102 -6.34 -19.63 17.27
C GLY A 102 -5.30 -18.94 18.16
N MET A 103 -4.47 -18.06 17.58
CA MET A 103 -3.44 -17.31 18.29
C MET A 103 -4.02 -16.05 18.92
N THR A 104 -3.56 -15.76 20.14
CA THR A 104 -3.78 -14.44 20.74
C THR A 104 -2.74 -13.47 20.20
N PRO A 105 -3.10 -12.25 19.78
CA PRO A 105 -2.13 -11.27 19.30
C PRO A 105 -1.02 -11.02 20.32
N PRO A 106 0.26 -11.13 19.94
CA PRO A 106 1.36 -10.87 20.87
C PRO A 106 1.39 -9.38 21.23
N ARG A 107 1.86 -9.07 22.44
CA ARG A 107 1.96 -7.68 22.93
C ARG A 107 2.70 -6.76 21.95
N GLN A 108 3.72 -7.29 21.27
CA GLN A 108 4.49 -6.56 20.29
C GLN A 108 3.63 -6.13 19.09
N PHE A 109 2.82 -7.03 18.53
CA PHE A 109 1.91 -6.73 17.43
C PHE A 109 0.94 -5.62 17.82
N THR A 110 0.23 -5.76 18.95
CA THR A 110 -0.74 -4.75 19.42
C THR A 110 -0.10 -3.39 19.64
N SER A 111 1.15 -3.35 20.12
CA SER A 111 1.89 -2.10 20.30
C SER A 111 2.23 -1.42 18.97
N VAL A 112 2.70 -2.19 17.98
CA VAL A 112 3.06 -1.67 16.66
C VAL A 112 1.82 -1.21 15.90
N GLU A 113 0.75 -2.02 15.94
CA GLU A 113 -0.56 -1.71 15.39
C GLU A 113 -1.11 -0.38 15.92
N THR A 114 -1.15 -0.20 17.25
CA THR A 114 -1.63 1.04 17.87
C THR A 114 -0.82 2.26 17.41
N ALA A 115 0.50 2.10 17.28
CA ALA A 115 1.38 3.17 16.81
C ALA A 115 1.13 3.47 15.32
N LEU A 116 0.91 2.46 14.48
CA LEU A 116 0.56 2.64 13.08
C LEU A 116 -0.79 3.31 12.91
N GLU A 117 -1.82 2.91 13.65
CA GLU A 117 -3.13 3.58 13.63
C GLU A 117 -3.02 5.07 14.03
N THR A 118 -2.17 5.36 15.01
CA THR A 118 -1.85 6.73 15.41
C THR A 118 -1.14 7.49 14.27
N ASP A 119 -0.15 6.88 13.62
CA ASP A 119 0.56 7.51 12.50
C ASP A 119 -0.39 7.77 11.33
N LEU A 120 -1.23 6.81 10.97
CA LEU A 120 -2.19 6.88 9.87
C LEU A 120 -3.18 8.04 10.04
N THR A 121 -3.57 8.35 11.29
CA THR A 121 -4.45 9.49 11.58
C THR A 121 -3.71 10.83 11.62
N ARG A 122 -2.43 10.84 12.01
CA ARG A 122 -1.64 12.07 12.19
C ARG A 122 -0.99 12.57 10.91
N ILE A 123 -0.43 11.68 10.09
CA ILE A 123 0.39 12.03 8.93
C ILE A 123 -0.26 13.05 7.97
N PRO A 124 -1.56 12.96 7.63
CA PRO A 124 -2.21 13.95 6.77
C PRO A 124 -2.14 15.40 7.28
N SER A 125 -1.99 15.57 8.59
CA SER A 125 -1.98 16.88 9.27
C SER A 125 -0.58 17.43 9.53
N LEU A 126 0.47 16.61 9.39
CA LEU A 126 1.84 17.01 9.68
C LEU A 126 2.39 17.90 8.58
N ASP A 127 3.12 18.95 8.95
CA ASP A 127 3.95 19.70 8.00
C ASP A 127 5.11 18.85 7.45
N ASP A 128 5.81 19.35 6.44
CA ASP A 128 6.86 18.60 5.75
C ASP A 128 8.07 18.27 6.64
N ALA A 129 8.37 19.11 7.64
CA ALA A 129 9.50 18.88 8.54
C ALA A 129 9.15 17.79 9.56
N ALA A 130 7.96 17.87 10.16
CA ALA A 130 7.44 16.87 11.07
C ALA A 130 7.24 15.53 10.35
N LEU A 131 6.71 15.53 9.13
CA LEU A 131 6.55 14.32 8.33
C LEU A 131 7.91 13.70 7.99
N ARG A 132 8.89 14.49 7.53
CA ARG A 132 10.25 14.00 7.27
C ARG A 132 10.88 13.34 8.51
N SER A 133 10.60 13.87 9.69
CA SER A 133 11.10 13.31 10.94
C SER A 133 10.37 12.03 11.35
N LEU A 134 9.06 11.92 11.07
CA LEU A 134 8.25 10.76 11.48
C LEU A 134 8.39 9.57 10.52
N LEU A 135 8.60 9.83 9.23
CA LEU A 135 8.56 8.79 8.19
C LEU A 135 9.47 7.59 8.43
N PRO A 136 10.74 7.75 8.85
CA PRO A 136 11.62 6.60 9.09
C PRO A 136 11.01 5.64 10.13
N ASP A 137 10.61 6.17 11.28
CA ASP A 137 9.99 5.38 12.36
C ASP A 137 8.68 4.72 11.92
N HIS A 138 7.88 5.41 11.10
CA HIS A 138 6.64 4.86 10.55
C HIS A 138 6.93 3.67 9.62
N LEU A 139 7.89 3.83 8.70
CA LEU A 139 8.24 2.79 7.73
C LEU A 139 8.89 1.57 8.40
N ASP A 140 9.63 1.77 9.50
CA ASP A 140 10.17 0.69 10.31
C ASP A 140 9.07 -0.09 11.03
N ARG A 141 8.07 0.59 11.58
CA ARG A 141 6.88 -0.08 12.17
C ARG A 141 6.12 -0.91 11.14
N VAL A 142 5.91 -0.38 9.93
CA VAL A 142 5.27 -1.17 8.85
C VAL A 142 6.11 -2.40 8.52
N GLN A 143 7.43 -2.25 8.41
CA GLN A 143 8.34 -3.37 8.14
C GLN A 143 8.26 -4.46 9.22
N THR A 144 8.19 -4.08 10.50
CA THR A 144 8.00 -5.04 11.60
C THR A 144 6.72 -5.87 11.44
N VAL A 145 5.61 -5.27 10.99
CA VAL A 145 4.37 -6.04 10.75
C VAL A 145 4.54 -6.99 9.56
N ILE A 146 5.26 -6.58 8.51
CA ILE A 146 5.57 -7.44 7.36
C ILE A 146 6.35 -8.68 7.82
N GLU A 147 7.35 -8.51 8.68
CA GLU A 147 8.15 -9.60 9.23
C GLU A 147 7.30 -10.55 10.09
N MET A 148 6.49 -10.00 11.00
CA MET A 148 5.54 -10.82 11.79
C MET A 148 4.56 -11.59 10.90
N ARG A 149 4.10 -10.97 9.82
CA ARG A 149 3.22 -11.62 8.84
C ARG A 149 3.91 -12.80 8.16
N GLN A 150 5.16 -12.63 7.75
CA GLN A 150 5.96 -13.69 7.12
C GLN A 150 6.17 -14.86 8.08
N GLU A 151 6.58 -14.57 9.32
CA GLU A 151 6.75 -15.60 10.35
C GLU A 151 5.46 -16.42 10.56
N MET A 152 4.30 -15.74 10.61
CA MET A 152 3.01 -16.44 10.73
C MET A 152 2.67 -17.31 9.52
N MET A 153 3.00 -16.90 8.30
CA MET A 153 2.76 -17.71 7.10
C MET A 153 3.73 -18.89 7.00
N ASP A 154 4.98 -18.73 7.44
CA ASP A 154 6.00 -19.79 7.45
C ASP A 154 5.66 -20.91 8.44
N ASP A 155 4.88 -20.61 9.49
CA ASP A 155 4.42 -21.55 10.51
C ASP A 155 3.16 -22.35 10.11
N MET A 156 2.50 -22.01 8.99
CA MET A 156 1.29 -22.68 8.47
C MET A 156 1.60 -23.92 7.63
#